data_AF-A0A373BRY2-F1
#
_entry.id   AF-A0A373BRY2-F1
#
_cell.length_a   1.000
_cell.length_b   1.000
_cell.length_c   1.000
_cell.angle_alpha   90.00
_cell.angle_beta   90.00
_cell.angle_gamma   90.00
#
_symmetry.space_group_name_H-M   'P 1'
#
loop_
_entity.id
_entity.type
_entity.pdbx_description
1 polymer ?
#
loop_
_entity_poly.entity_id
_entity_poly.type
_entity_poly.pdbx_seq_one_letter_code
_entity_poly.pdbx_strand_id
1 'polypeptide(L)'
;MLSSQKKYFITIIIYVALYLLSQTVLSKLYLFQWTATHHYLYVWIFSTVLLYCKKYIVSFSITFGNLFGILIGQFFGDCIKYKNILKITAEMSLEQKYTLYHHPGVEYWIVTIIIFTVVGILVNKRRYVRDES
;
A
#
# COMPACT_ATOMS: atom_id res chain seq x y z
N MET A 1 6.91 18.16 19.55
CA MET A 1 6.21 16.87 19.36
C MET A 1 4.77 17.17 18.91
N LEU A 2 4.26 16.61 17.80
CA LEU A 2 2.87 16.86 17.38
C LEU A 2 1.87 16.32 18.40
N SER A 3 0.80 17.08 18.67
CA SER A 3 -0.29 16.62 19.53
C SER A 3 -0.98 15.39 18.93
N SER A 4 -1.55 14.53 19.77
CA SER A 4 -2.21 13.29 19.32
C SER A 4 -3.30 13.58 18.29
N GLN A 5 -4.13 14.59 18.51
CA GLN A 5 -5.16 15.04 17.55
C GLN A 5 -4.59 15.37 16.17
N LYS A 6 -3.46 16.09 16.10
CA LYS A 6 -2.82 16.42 14.82
C LYS A 6 -2.36 15.16 14.07
N LYS A 7 -1.91 14.12 14.78
CA LYS A 7 -1.48 12.85 14.15
C LYS A 7 -2.64 12.10 13.51
N TYR A 8 -3.81 12.06 14.15
CA TYR A 8 -5.03 11.49 13.56
C TYR A 8 -5.43 12.26 12.31
N PHE A 9 -5.52 13.58 12.41
CA PHE A 9 -5.94 14.42 11.30
C PHE A 9 -5.03 14.22 10.07
N ILE A 10 -3.70 14.22 10.28
CA ILE A 10 -2.72 13.98 9.21
C ILE A 10 -2.87 12.57 8.61
N THR A 11 -3.10 11.54 9.43
CA THR A 11 -3.22 10.17 8.91
C THR A 11 -4.49 10.01 8.09
N ILE A 12 -5.62 10.51 8.59
CA ILE A 12 -6.91 10.44 7.89
C ILE A 12 -6.88 11.25 6.60
N ILE A 13 -6.34 12.48 6.61
CA ILE A 13 -6.30 13.30 5.40
C ILE A 13 -5.44 12.67 4.30
N ILE A 14 -4.36 11.95 4.66
CA ILE A 14 -3.56 11.18 3.69
C ILE A 14 -4.40 10.10 3.00
N TYR A 15 -5.12 9.28 3.78
CA TYR A 15 -5.96 8.22 3.19
C TYR A 15 -7.11 8.79 2.35
N VAL A 16 -7.78 9.84 2.83
CA VAL A 16 -8.88 10.49 2.10
C VAL A 16 -8.36 11.12 0.80
N ALA A 17 -7.26 11.87 0.86
CA ALA A 17 -6.67 12.48 -0.33
C ALA A 17 -6.24 11.42 -1.36
N LEU A 18 -5.58 10.35 -0.91
CA LEU A 18 -5.19 9.25 -1.79
C LEU A 18 -6.40 8.57 -2.43
N TYR A 19 -7.45 8.29 -1.65
CA TYR A 19 -8.69 7.69 -2.14
C TYR A 19 -9.38 8.56 -3.19
N LEU A 20 -9.48 9.88 -2.96
CA LEU A 20 -10.07 10.83 -3.91
C LEU A 20 -9.24 10.95 -5.19
N LEU A 21 -7.92 11.06 -5.07
CA LEU A 21 -7.01 11.08 -6.23
C LEU A 21 -7.14 9.80 -7.08
N SER A 22 -7.29 8.66 -6.41
CA SER A 22 -7.43 7.35 -7.07
C SER A 22 -8.73 7.23 -7.86
N GLN A 23 -9.82 7.80 -7.37
CA GLN A 23 -11.11 7.78 -8.07
C GLN A 23 -11.22 8.84 -9.17
N THR A 24 -10.40 9.89 -9.13
CA THR A 24 -10.50 11.01 -10.08
C THR A 24 -9.36 10.96 -11.10
N VAL A 25 -8.23 11.58 -10.77
CA VAL A 25 -7.10 11.81 -11.66
C VAL A 25 -6.39 10.51 -12.03
N LEU A 26 -6.30 9.57 -11.10
CA LEU A 26 -5.52 8.33 -11.24
C LEU A 26 -6.37 7.09 -11.54
N SER A 27 -7.66 7.28 -11.82
CA SER A 27 -8.63 6.19 -12.07
C SER A 27 -8.31 5.31 -13.29
N LYS A 28 -7.44 5.78 -14.19
CA LYS A 28 -6.97 5.02 -15.35
C LYS A 28 -5.81 4.07 -15.04
N LEU A 29 -5.16 4.25 -13.90
CA LEU A 29 -4.06 3.38 -13.46
C LEU A 29 -4.65 2.19 -12.71
N TYR A 30 -4.28 0.98 -13.14
CA TYR A 30 -4.88 -0.27 -12.67
C TYR A 30 -4.94 -0.35 -11.14
N LEU A 31 -3.80 -0.14 -10.45
CA LEU A 31 -3.72 -0.37 -9.02
C LEU A 31 -4.45 0.72 -8.22
N PHE A 32 -4.39 1.97 -8.67
CA PHE A 32 -5.15 3.08 -8.07
C PHE A 32 -6.65 2.82 -8.14
N GLN A 33 -7.15 2.43 -9.32
CA GLN A 33 -8.55 2.07 -9.48
C GLN A 33 -8.92 0.86 -8.62
N TRP A 34 -8.14 -0.22 -8.70
CA TRP A 34 -8.42 -1.46 -8.00
C TRP A 34 -8.48 -1.24 -6.49
N THR A 35 -7.48 -0.59 -5.92
CA THR A 35 -7.43 -0.30 -4.47
C THR A 35 -8.59 0.61 -4.05
N ALA A 36 -8.95 1.62 -4.84
CA ALA A 36 -10.11 2.46 -4.53
C ALA A 36 -11.43 1.66 -4.54
N THR A 37 -11.67 0.83 -5.55
CA THR A 37 -12.86 -0.05 -5.61
C THR A 37 -12.93 -1.01 -4.41
N HIS A 38 -11.78 -1.46 -3.91
CA HIS A 38 -11.68 -2.33 -2.75
C HIS A 38 -11.42 -1.58 -1.43
N HIS A 39 -11.67 -0.27 -1.39
CA HIS A 39 -11.54 0.59 -0.20
C HIS A 39 -10.18 0.48 0.50
N TYR A 40 -9.12 0.28 -0.27
CA TYR A 40 -7.75 0.06 0.20
C TYR A 40 -7.65 -1.06 1.24
N LEU A 41 -8.51 -2.09 1.11
CA LEU A 41 -8.66 -3.19 2.07
C LEU A 41 -8.79 -2.71 3.52
N TYR A 42 -9.36 -1.51 3.72
CA TYR A 42 -9.54 -0.88 5.03
C TYR A 42 -8.24 -0.72 5.86
N VAL A 43 -7.07 -0.64 5.21
CA VAL A 43 -5.77 -0.41 5.86
C VAL A 43 -5.78 0.85 6.74
N TRP A 44 -6.58 1.86 6.35
CA TRP A 44 -6.78 3.08 7.13
C TRP A 44 -7.41 2.85 8.51
N ILE A 45 -8.32 1.88 8.65
CA ILE A 45 -8.94 1.51 9.94
C ILE A 45 -7.85 0.96 10.86
N PHE A 46 -7.07 0.01 10.35
CA PHE A 46 -6.00 -0.61 11.12
C PHE A 46 -4.96 0.42 11.59
N SER A 47 -4.55 1.33 10.71
CA SER A 47 -3.65 2.44 11.07
C SER A 47 -4.27 3.35 12.15
N THR A 48 -5.57 3.65 12.05
CA THR A 48 -6.28 4.53 13.01
C THR A 48 -6.41 3.89 14.39
N VAL A 49 -6.70 2.59 14.46
CA VAL A 49 -6.73 1.83 15.73
C VAL A 49 -5.36 1.87 16.41
N LEU A 50 -4.27 1.75 15.67
CA LEU A 50 -2.92 1.85 16.23
C LEU A 50 -2.61 3.24 16.79
N LEU A 51 -3.11 4.32 16.17
CA LEU A 51 -3.02 5.67 16.75
C LEU A 51 -3.77 5.76 18.08
N TYR A 52 -4.94 5.12 18.18
CA TYR A 52 -5.72 5.02 19.42
C TYR A 52 -4.97 4.32 20.53
N CYS A 53 -4.30 3.21 20.20
CA CYS A 53 -3.41 2.49 21.11
C CYS A 53 -2.07 3.21 21.36
N LYS A 54 -1.90 4.46 20.91
CA LYS A 54 -0.66 5.26 21.00
C LYS A 54 0.56 4.59 20.34
N LYS A 55 0.36 3.63 19.44
CA LYS A 55 1.42 2.95 18.64
C LYS A 55 1.75 3.78 17.40
N TYR A 56 2.17 5.02 17.62
CA TYR A 56 2.34 6.02 16.54
C TYR A 56 3.34 5.60 15.46
N ILE A 57 4.47 5.01 15.85
CA ILE A 57 5.51 4.60 14.89
C ILE A 57 4.95 3.56 13.91
N VAL A 58 4.28 2.53 14.43
CA VAL A 58 3.72 1.44 13.61
C VAL A 58 2.62 1.97 12.68
N SER A 59 1.71 2.81 13.20
CA SER A 59 0.66 3.44 12.40
C SER A 59 1.23 4.27 11.24
N PHE A 60 2.24 5.10 11.50
CA PHE A 60 2.87 5.89 10.44
C PHE A 60 3.60 5.00 9.44
N SER A 61 4.29 3.95 9.90
CA SER A 61 4.93 2.99 9.00
C SER A 61 3.92 2.33 8.05
N ILE A 62 2.75 1.90 8.53
CA ILE A 62 1.68 1.34 7.67
C ILE A 62 1.18 2.39 6.67
N THR A 63 0.99 3.64 7.13
CA THR A 63 0.51 4.73 6.28
C THR A 63 1.49 5.05 5.16
N PHE A 64 2.80 5.09 5.46
CA PHE A 64 3.84 5.21 4.44
C PHE A 64 3.93 3.97 3.55
N GLY A 65 3.82 2.77 4.12
CA GLY A 65 3.79 1.51 3.37
C GLY A 65 2.66 1.47 2.35
N ASN A 66 1.49 2.02 2.69
CA ASN A 66 0.37 2.16 1.76
C ASN A 66 0.70 3.14 0.61
N LEU A 67 1.24 4.32 0.93
CA LEU A 67 1.62 5.34 -0.06
C LEU A 67 2.75 4.87 -1.00
N PHE A 68 3.83 4.32 -0.46
CA PHE A 68 4.93 3.82 -1.28
C PHE A 68 4.52 2.52 -1.99
N GLY A 69 3.76 1.66 -1.33
CA GLY A 69 3.30 0.40 -1.91
C GLY A 69 2.46 0.61 -3.14
N ILE A 70 1.61 1.64 -3.20
CA ILE A 70 0.79 1.87 -4.39
C ILE A 70 1.62 2.37 -5.57
N LEU A 71 2.63 3.20 -5.31
CA LEU A 71 3.56 3.68 -6.35
C LEU A 71 4.46 2.55 -6.86
N ILE A 72 5.07 1.80 -5.94
CA ILE A 72 5.91 0.64 -6.24
C ILE A 72 5.09 -0.43 -6.97
N GLY A 73 3.91 -0.75 -6.45
CA GLY A 73 3.04 -1.77 -7.02
C GLY A 73 2.55 -1.42 -8.43
N GLN A 74 2.17 -0.16 -8.67
CA GLN A 74 1.80 0.29 -10.00
C GLN A 74 3.00 0.18 -10.96
N PHE A 75 4.15 0.73 -10.57
CA PHE A 75 5.34 0.76 -11.42
C PHE A 75 5.84 -0.65 -11.79
N PHE A 76 6.03 -1.53 -10.81
CA PHE A 76 6.49 -2.89 -11.06
C PHE A 76 5.41 -3.74 -11.75
N GLY A 77 4.15 -3.53 -11.41
CA GLY A 77 3.03 -4.21 -12.05
C GLY A 77 2.96 -3.92 -13.55
N ASP A 78 3.08 -2.64 -13.94
CA ASP A 78 3.11 -2.24 -15.35
C ASP A 78 4.33 -2.83 -16.06
N CYS A 79 5.52 -2.74 -15.44
CA CYS A 79 6.75 -3.28 -16.01
C CYS A 79 6.68 -4.80 -16.27
N ILE A 80 6.13 -5.56 -15.32
CA ILE A 80 6.04 -7.02 -15.42
C ILE A 80 4.96 -7.41 -16.42
N LYS A 81 3.78 -6.78 -16.37
CA LYS A 81 2.70 -7.02 -17.33
C LYS A 81 3.17 -6.75 -18.76
N TYR A 82 3.86 -5.62 -18.98
CA TYR A 82 4.43 -5.30 -20.28
C TYR A 82 5.35 -6.41 -20.79
N LYS A 83 6.31 -6.86 -19.97
CA LYS A 83 7.23 -7.95 -20.33
C LYS A 83 6.52 -9.28 -20.56
N ASN A 84 5.41 -9.55 -19.86
CA ASN A 84 4.66 -10.79 -20.01
C ASN A 84 3.82 -10.82 -21.28
N ILE A 85 3.19 -9.71 -21.65
CA ILE A 85 2.42 -9.61 -22.89
C ILE A 85 3.32 -9.80 -24.12
N LEU A 86 4.57 -9.34 -24.07
CA LEU A 86 5.56 -9.58 -25.14
C LEU A 86 5.91 -11.06 -25.34
N LYS A 87 5.62 -11.94 -24.38
CA LYS A 87 5.86 -13.39 -24.49
C LYS A 87 4.71 -14.14 -25.17
N ILE A 88 3.57 -13.48 -25.41
CA ILE A 88 2.38 -14.15 -25.95
C ILE A 88 2.62 -14.55 -27.41
N THR A 89 2.39 -15.82 -27.72
CA THR A 89 2.44 -16.35 -29.09
C THR A 89 1.06 -16.86 -29.55
N ALA A 90 0.91 -17.06 -30.86
CA ALA A 90 -0.34 -17.55 -31.45
C ALA A 90 -0.74 -18.94 -30.91
N GLU A 91 0.26 -19.80 -30.68
CA GLU A 91 0.12 -21.20 -30.28
C GLU A 91 -0.28 -21.41 -28.81
N MET A 92 -0.16 -20.38 -27.96
CA MET A 92 -0.52 -20.50 -26.54
C MET A 92 -2.02 -20.67 -26.34
N SER A 93 -2.38 -21.49 -25.35
CA SER A 93 -3.75 -21.66 -24.86
C SER A 93 -4.30 -20.37 -24.25
N LEU A 94 -5.63 -20.28 -24.14
CA LEU A 94 -6.31 -19.12 -23.55
C LEU A 94 -5.92 -18.91 -22.09
N GLU A 95 -5.74 -19.99 -21.33
CA GLU A 95 -5.34 -19.93 -19.92
C GLU A 95 -3.94 -19.32 -19.77
N GLN A 96 -2.97 -19.77 -20.56
CA GLN A 96 -1.61 -19.22 -20.56
C GLN A 96 -1.59 -17.72 -20.91
N LYS A 97 -2.40 -17.31 -21.90
CA LYS A 97 -2.55 -15.90 -22.27
C LYS A 97 -3.13 -15.09 -21.11
N TYR A 98 -4.18 -15.59 -20.46
CA TYR A 98 -4.81 -14.93 -19.32
C TYR A 98 -3.82 -14.69 -18.17
N THR A 99 -3.02 -15.69 -17.81
CA THR A 99 -1.97 -15.56 -16.79
C THR A 99 -0.95 -14.48 -17.15
N LEU A 100 -0.55 -14.37 -18.43
CA LEU A 100 0.40 -13.35 -18.88
C LEU A 100 -0.18 -11.94 -18.90
N TYR A 101 -1.50 -11.78 -19.01
CA TYR A 101 -2.18 -10.49 -18.91
C TYR A 101 -2.35 -9.99 -17.46
N HIS A 102 -2.09 -10.84 -16.46
CA HIS A 102 -2.19 -10.49 -15.04
C HIS A 102 -1.28 -9.30 -14.69
N HIS A 103 -1.81 -8.39 -13.87
CA HIS A 103 -1.08 -7.24 -13.38
C HIS A 103 -0.72 -7.44 -11.90
N PRO A 104 0.54 -7.75 -11.54
CA PRO A 104 0.91 -8.17 -10.19
C PRO A 104 1.03 -7.01 -9.16
N GLY A 105 0.47 -5.84 -9.48
CA GLY A 105 0.65 -4.64 -8.68
C GLY A 105 0.03 -4.71 -7.28
N VAL A 106 -1.05 -5.47 -7.11
CA VAL A 106 -1.72 -5.65 -5.81
C VAL A 106 -0.80 -6.40 -4.85
N GLU A 107 -0.12 -7.42 -5.33
CA GLU A 107 0.81 -8.26 -4.58
C GLU A 107 1.99 -7.43 -4.09
N TYR A 108 2.59 -6.61 -4.97
CA TYR A 108 3.67 -5.70 -4.60
C TYR A 108 3.24 -4.64 -3.58
N TRP A 109 2.01 -4.12 -3.71
CA TRP A 109 1.45 -3.18 -2.73
C TRP A 109 1.30 -3.83 -1.33
N ILE A 110 0.72 -5.03 -1.26
CA ILE A 110 0.56 -5.79 -0.01
C ILE A 110 1.93 -6.09 0.62
N VAL A 111 2.87 -6.61 -0.17
CA VAL A 111 4.23 -6.93 0.32
C VAL A 111 4.92 -5.67 0.86
N THR A 112 4.77 -4.53 0.19
CA THR A 112 5.34 -3.27 0.66
C THR A 112 4.74 -2.84 2.00
N ILE A 113 3.41 -2.93 2.17
CA ILE A 113 2.76 -2.64 3.46
C ILE A 113 3.30 -3.56 4.56
N ILE A 114 3.45 -4.86 4.28
CA ILE A 114 3.98 -5.84 5.25
C ILE A 114 5.40 -5.46 5.67
N ILE A 115 6.29 -5.17 4.72
CA ILE A 115 7.68 -4.77 5.00
C ILE A 115 7.71 -3.53 5.89
N PHE A 116 6.96 -2.49 5.52
CA PHE A 116 6.91 -1.26 6.32
C PHE A 116 6.33 -1.52 7.72
N THR A 117 5.30 -2.36 7.84
CA THR A 117 4.71 -2.73 9.13
C THR A 117 5.72 -3.43 10.03
N VAL A 118 6.44 -4.42 9.51
CA VAL A 118 7.49 -5.15 10.24
C VAL A 118 8.59 -4.19 10.69
N VAL A 119 9.09 -3.32 9.80
CA VAL A 119 10.09 -2.31 10.15
C VAL A 119 9.56 -1.38 11.24
N GLY A 120 8.32 -0.90 11.13
CA GLY A 120 7.68 -0.06 12.14
C GLY A 120 7.61 -0.72 13.52
N ILE A 121 7.25 -2.00 13.58
CA ILE A 121 7.22 -2.79 14.83
C ILE A 121 8.62 -2.91 15.42
N LEU A 122 9.62 -3.25 14.61
CA LEU A 122 11.01 -3.40 15.07
C LEU A 122 11.57 -2.09 15.62
N VAL A 123 11.33 -0.97 14.93
CA VAL A 123 11.75 0.37 15.39
C VAL A 123 11.03 0.75 16.69
N ASN A 124 9.72 0.50 16.78
CA ASN A 124 8.95 0.79 17.97
C ASN A 124 9.43 -0.03 19.18
N LYS A 125 9.74 -1.31 18.99
CA LYS A 125 10.30 -2.18 20.04
C LYS A 125 11.67 -1.70 20.51
N ARG A 126 12.57 -1.34 19.59
CA ARG A 126 13.91 -0.80 19.93
C ARG A 126 13.83 0.51 20.71
N ARG A 127 12.85 1.36 20.40
CA ARG A 127 12.62 2.60 21.14
C ARG A 127 12.16 2.31 22.58
N TYR A 128 11.18 1.43 22.73
CA TYR A 128 10.67 1.04 24.05
C TYR A 128 11.78 0.52 24.97
N VAL A 129 12.60 -0.43 24.49
CA VAL A 129 13.73 -0.99 25.27
C VAL A 129 14.74 0.09 25.68
N ARG A 130 15.00 1.07 24.82
CA ARG A 130 15.93 2.17 25.12
C ARG A 130 15.37 3.15 26.15
N ASP A 131 14.06 3.38 26.14
CA ASP A 131 13.41 4.30 27.09
C ASP A 131 13.31 3.66 28.51
N GLU A 132 13.47 2.33 28.63
CA GLU A 132 13.51 1.57 29.89
C GLU A 132 14.92 1.31 30.47
N SER A 133 15.98 1.55 29.69
CA SER A 133 17.39 1.34 30.08
C SER A 133 18.04 2.61 30.59
#